data_AF-E7DPU8-F1
#
_entry.id   AF-E7DPU8-F1
#
_cell.length_a   1.000
_cell.length_b   1.000
_cell.length_c   1.000
_cell.angle_alpha   90.00
_cell.angle_beta   90.00
_cell.angle_gamma   90.00
#
_symmetry.space_group_name_H-M   'P 1'
#
loop_
_entity.id
_entity.type
_entity.pdbx_description
1 polymer ?
#
loop_
_entity_poly.entity_id
_entity_poly.type
_entity_poly.pdbx_seq_one_letter_code
_entity_poly.pdbx_strand_id
1 'polypeptide(L)'
;MDKIRLSKRSFTALDNTTNGGLIASNFAVVTSDSLAQGSSAEIVYNSSNGNLFYNQNNEVADFGTGGLFATIGGSPLLTASDFLVFAV
;
A
#
# COMPACT_ATOMS: atom_id res chain seq x y z
N MET A 1 9.64 12.69 11.92
CA MET A 1 8.32 12.37 11.36
C MET A 1 8.15 10.87 11.39
N ASP A 2 6.94 10.41 11.71
CA ASP A 2 6.64 8.99 11.86
C ASP A 2 6.48 8.32 10.48
N LYS A 3 6.67 6.99 10.44
CA LYS A 3 6.62 6.20 9.20
C LYS A 3 5.88 4.88 9.43
N ILE A 4 5.21 4.39 8.39
CA ILE A 4 4.59 3.07 8.35
C ILE A 4 5.64 2.08 7.83
N ARG A 5 6.01 1.08 8.63
CA ARG A 5 6.99 0.04 8.24
C ARG A 5 6.27 -1.24 7.81
N LEU A 6 6.53 -1.67 6.58
CA LEU A 6 5.97 -2.89 5.98
C LEU A 6 7.09 -3.94 5.81
N SER A 7 6.85 -5.16 6.29
CA SER A 7 7.82 -6.25 6.17
C SER A 7 7.63 -7.01 4.87
N LYS A 8 8.72 -7.28 4.14
CA LYS A 8 8.70 -8.16 2.96
C LYS A 8 8.31 -9.60 3.29
N ARG A 9 8.28 -10.00 4.57
CA ARG A 9 7.74 -11.30 5.01
C ARG A 9 6.22 -11.37 4.93
N SER A 10 5.54 -10.26 5.22
CA SER A 10 4.07 -10.18 5.19
C SER A 10 3.59 -9.70 3.82
N PHE A 11 4.32 -8.79 3.20
CA PHE A 11 3.99 -8.16 1.93
C PHE A 11 5.00 -8.60 0.86
N THR A 12 4.89 -9.84 0.41
CA THR A 12 5.95 -10.54 -0.36
C THR A 12 6.18 -10.01 -1.77
N ALA A 13 5.21 -9.26 -2.32
CA ALA A 13 5.33 -8.59 -3.61
C ALA A 13 6.10 -7.27 -3.52
N LEU A 14 6.25 -6.70 -2.32
CA LEU A 14 6.94 -5.42 -2.17
C LEU A 14 8.41 -5.56 -2.48
N ASP A 15 8.91 -4.61 -3.25
CA ASP A 15 10.31 -4.27 -3.27
C ASP A 15 10.56 -2.86 -2.71
N ASN A 16 11.82 -2.51 -2.52
CA ASN A 16 12.20 -1.27 -1.86
C ASN A 16 13.27 -0.52 -2.65
N THR A 17 13.23 0.81 -2.53
CA THR A 17 14.34 1.67 -2.97
C THR A 17 15.61 1.36 -2.17
N THR A 18 16.76 1.84 -2.64
CA THR A 18 18.07 1.67 -1.96
C THR A 18 18.05 2.15 -0.50
N ASN A 19 17.22 3.14 -0.17
CA ASN A 19 17.09 3.69 1.19
C ASN A 19 16.00 3.01 2.03
N GLY A 20 15.43 1.90 1.56
CA GLY A 20 14.35 1.18 2.24
C GLY A 20 12.98 1.85 2.15
N GLY A 21 12.80 2.86 1.29
CA GLY A 21 11.48 3.44 1.02
C GLY A 21 10.66 2.60 0.05
N LEU A 22 9.34 2.70 0.12
CA LEU A 22 8.44 2.11 -0.88
C LEU A 22 8.70 2.76 -2.26
N ILE A 23 8.71 1.94 -3.31
CA ILE A 23 8.86 2.43 -4.69
C ILE A 23 7.61 3.23 -5.07
N ALA A 24 7.77 4.42 -5.65
CA ALA A 24 6.66 5.34 -5.89
C ALA A 24 5.55 4.76 -6.78
N SER A 25 5.90 3.94 -7.78
CA SER A 25 4.92 3.25 -8.65
C SER A 25 4.11 2.17 -7.92
N ASN A 26 4.55 1.74 -6.75
CA ASN A 26 3.93 0.68 -5.96
C ASN A 26 2.91 1.24 -4.97
N PHE A 27 2.67 2.56 -5.00
CA PHE A 27 1.69 3.25 -4.18
C PHE A 27 0.66 3.97 -5.04
N ALA A 28 -0.62 3.77 -4.75
CA ALA A 28 -1.71 4.51 -5.36
C ALA A 28 -2.64 5.11 -4.30
N VAL A 29 -3.21 6.27 -4.60
CA VAL A 29 -4.30 6.87 -3.83
C VAL A 29 -5.57 6.83 -4.64
N VAL A 30 -6.64 6.35 -4.03
CA VAL A 30 -7.98 6.26 -4.61
C VAL A 30 -9.02 6.88 -3.66
N THR A 31 -10.27 6.93 -4.10
CA THR A 31 -11.40 7.50 -3.35
C THR A 31 -12.51 6.51 -3.04
N SER A 32 -12.36 5.23 -3.41
CA SER A 32 -13.27 4.16 -3.02
C SER A 32 -12.56 2.82 -2.95
N ASP A 33 -13.12 1.89 -2.17
CA ASP A 33 -12.59 0.53 -2.04
C ASP A 33 -12.72 -0.26 -3.36
N SER A 34 -13.74 0.06 -4.18
CA SER A 34 -13.89 -0.52 -5.52
C SER A 34 -12.78 -0.07 -6.48
N LEU A 35 -12.33 1.19 -6.38
CA LEU A 35 -11.17 1.67 -7.14
C LEU A 35 -9.87 1.06 -6.59
N ALA A 36 -9.81 0.75 -5.29
CA ALA A 36 -8.67 0.05 -4.72
C ALA A 36 -8.52 -1.36 -5.29
N GLN A 37 -9.62 -2.11 -5.39
CA GLN A 37 -9.65 -3.44 -6.02
C GLN A 37 -9.28 -3.44 -7.52
N GLY A 38 -9.42 -2.28 -8.18
CA GLY A 38 -9.05 -2.08 -9.58
C GLY A 38 -7.64 -1.54 -9.80
N SER A 39 -6.82 -1.39 -8.76
CA SER A 39 -5.49 -0.79 -8.85
C SER A 39 -4.41 -1.86 -8.95
N SER A 40 -3.47 -1.68 -9.89
CA SER A 40 -2.28 -2.54 -10.00
C SER A 40 -1.14 -2.17 -9.04
N ALA A 41 -1.32 -1.13 -8.21
CA ALA A 41 -0.31 -0.75 -7.22
C ALA A 41 -0.35 -1.71 -6.03
N GLU A 42 0.82 -2.10 -5.52
CA GLU A 42 0.94 -3.04 -4.40
C GLU A 42 0.34 -2.50 -3.11
N ILE A 43 0.48 -1.20 -2.82
CA ILE A 43 -0.15 -0.54 -1.68
C ILE A 43 -1.14 0.50 -2.20
N VAL A 44 -2.41 0.33 -1.84
CA VAL A 44 -3.47 1.24 -2.28
C VAL A 44 -4.11 1.89 -1.07
N TYR A 45 -4.12 3.23 -1.06
CA TYR A 45 -4.71 4.02 0.00
C TYR A 45 -6.03 4.63 -0.46
N ASN A 46 -7.12 4.33 0.24
CA ASN A 46 -8.38 5.04 0.05
C ASN A 46 -8.43 6.27 0.97
N SER A 47 -8.22 7.43 0.36
CA SER A 47 -8.23 8.73 1.03
C SER A 47 -9.61 9.16 1.58
N SER A 48 -10.70 8.51 1.17
CA SER A 48 -12.05 8.85 1.65
C SER A 48 -12.38 8.19 2.99
N ASN A 49 -11.77 7.05 3.32
CA ASN A 49 -12.06 6.29 4.54
C ASN A 49 -10.82 5.85 5.33
N GLY A 50 -9.62 6.10 4.82
CA GLY A 50 -8.36 5.78 5.50
C GLY A 50 -7.88 4.34 5.27
N ASN A 51 -8.58 3.54 4.48
CA ASN A 51 -8.23 2.13 4.26
C ASN A 51 -6.93 1.98 3.47
N LEU A 52 -6.10 1.02 3.88
CA LEU A 52 -4.90 0.57 3.19
C LEU A 52 -5.07 -0.88 2.74
N PHE A 53 -4.89 -1.10 1.45
CA PHE A 53 -4.99 -2.40 0.80
C PHE A 53 -3.62 -2.84 0.31
N TYR A 54 -3.40 -4.15 0.36
CA TYR A 54 -2.26 -4.80 -0.27
C TYR A 54 -2.72 -5.58 -1.48
N ASN A 55 -2.26 -5.21 -2.67
CA ASN A 55 -2.40 -6.00 -3.89
C ASN A 55 -1.16 -6.91 -4.02
N GLN A 56 -1.35 -8.21 -3.83
CA GLN A 56 -0.27 -9.18 -3.80
C GLN A 56 0.14 -9.67 -5.20
N ASN A 57 -0.77 -9.64 -6.17
CA ASN A 57 -0.55 -10.20 -7.50
C ASN A 57 -0.28 -9.13 -8.57
N ASN A 58 -0.36 -7.84 -8.23
CA ASN A 58 -0.19 -6.69 -9.12
C ASN A 58 -1.18 -6.66 -10.30
N GLU A 59 -2.28 -7.42 -10.21
CA GLU A 59 -3.31 -7.48 -11.23
C GLU A 59 -4.37 -6.41 -11.01
N VAL A 60 -5.04 -6.00 -12.09
CA VAL A 60 -6.09 -4.96 -12.09
C VAL A 60 -7.44 -5.49 -11.57
N ALA A 61 -7.50 -6.76 -11.17
CA ALA A 61 -8.70 -7.38 -10.64
C ALA A 61 -8.39 -8.16 -9.37
N ASP A 62 -8.99 -7.71 -8.27
CA ASP A 62 -8.85 -8.28 -6.93
C ASP A 62 -7.44 -8.06 -6.33
N PHE A 63 -7.23 -8.47 -5.08
CA PHE A 63 -5.97 -8.30 -4.37
C PHE A 63 -5.07 -9.55 -4.38
N GLY A 64 -5.44 -10.57 -5.16
CA GLY A 64 -4.83 -11.89 -5.06
C GLY A 64 -5.10 -12.50 -3.68
N THR A 65 -4.03 -12.86 -2.95
CA THR A 65 -4.16 -13.27 -1.53
C THR A 65 -4.05 -12.10 -0.55
N GLY A 66 -3.98 -10.86 -1.06
CA GLY A 66 -3.92 -9.64 -0.27
C GLY A 66 -5.30 -9.16 0.18
N GLY A 67 -5.43 -7.85 0.41
CA GLY A 67 -6.67 -7.22 0.87
C GLY A 67 -6.46 -6.06 1.83
N LEU A 68 -7.54 -5.65 2.50
CA LEU A 68 -7.50 -4.65 3.56
C LEU A 68 -6.62 -5.14 4.70
N PHE A 69 -5.59 -4.37 5.07
CA PHE A 69 -4.71 -4.73 6.18
C PHE A 69 -4.67 -3.68 7.30
N ALA A 70 -5.08 -2.43 7.02
CA ALA A 70 -5.14 -1.37 8.02
C ALA A 70 -6.16 -0.28 7.63
N THR A 71 -6.61 0.49 8.62
CA THR A 71 -7.39 1.72 8.44
C THR A 71 -6.73 2.83 9.28
N ILE A 72 -6.34 3.92 8.63
CA ILE A 72 -5.73 5.08 9.28
C ILE A 72 -6.82 6.09 9.61
N GLY A 73 -7.09 6.27 10.91
CA GLY A 73 -8.10 7.22 11.38
C GLY A 73 -7.82 8.66 10.94
N GLY A 74 -8.88 9.38 10.58
CA GLY A 74 -8.79 10.77 10.10
C GLY A 74 -8.36 10.93 8.65
N SER A 75 -8.08 9.83 7.94
CA SER A 75 -7.75 9.82 6.52
C SER A 75 -6.70 10.88 6.11
N PRO A 76 -5.50 10.89 6.73
CA PRO A 76 -4.48 11.88 6.40
C PRO A 76 -4.03 11.78 4.95
N LEU A 77 -3.38 12.82 4.44
CA LEU A 77 -2.69 12.74 3.15
C LEU A 77 -1.48 11.81 3.30
N LEU A 78 -1.46 10.73 2.53
CA LEU A 78 -0.34 9.78 2.50
C LEU A 78 0.32 9.79 1.11
N THR A 79 1.62 9.57 1.11
CA THR A 79 2.47 9.41 -0.07
C THR A 79 3.32 8.15 0.07
N ALA A 80 3.93 7.68 -1.02
CA ALA A 80 4.88 6.56 -0.96
C ALA A 80 6.03 6.82 0.04
N SER A 81 6.40 8.09 0.26
CA SER A 81 7.48 8.46 1.18
C SER A 81 7.14 8.20 2.64
N ASP A 82 5.87 8.00 2.99
CA ASP A 82 5.41 7.69 4.35
C ASP A 82 5.61 6.22 4.73
N PHE A 83 6.01 5.40 3.75
CA PHE A 83 6.24 3.97 3.92
C PHE A 83 7.73 3.62 3.84
N LEU A 84 8.14 2.73 4.75
CA LEU A 84 9.42 2.04 4.71
C LEU A 84 9.18 0.55 4.53
N VAL A 85 10.00 -0.09 3.72
CA VAL A 85 9.96 -1.52 3.42
C VAL A 85 11.28 -2.14 3.88
N PHE A 86 11.18 -3.28 4.56
CA PHE A 86 12.35 -3.94 5.16
C PHE A 86 12.30 -5.46 5.01
N ALA A 87 13.47 -6.08 4.89
CA ALA A 87 13.59 -7.51 4.62
C ALA A 87 13.31 -8.40 5.85
N VAL A 88 13.49 -7.89 7.08
CA VAL A 88 13.31 -8.60 8.36
C VAL A 88 13.33 -7.66 9.55
#